data_AF-A0A844X2K2-F1
#
_entry.id   AF-A0A844X2K2-F1
#
_cell.length_a   1.000
_cell.length_b   1.000
_cell.length_c   1.000
_cell.angle_alpha   90.00
_cell.angle_beta   90.00
_cell.angle_gamma   90.00
#
_symmetry.space_group_name_H-M   'P 1'
#
loop_
_entity.id
_entity.type
_entity.pdbx_description
1 polymer ?
#
loop_
_entity_poly.entity_id
_entity_poly.type
_entity_poly.pdbx_seq_one_letter_code
_entity_poly.pdbx_strand_id
1 'polypeptide(L)'
;MNIEARVKRILVPMVRFKIVKEKKNNTRLGKVFGIYDNSPENDSITICENGISWTTNHNNIYVLFNDIKKTSIEGDKSSENILIYLKNNQIIKLPVRGKNGRFSDIFEFLRFLDRVLSELK
;
A
#
# COMPACT_ATOMS: atom_id res chain seq x y z
N MET A 1 11.87 -7.02 10.53
CA MET A 1 10.58 -6.72 9.85
C MET A 1 10.15 -7.91 9.01
N ASN A 2 8.92 -8.41 9.16
CA ASN A 2 8.39 -9.50 8.32
C ASN A 2 7.15 -9.01 7.56
N ILE A 3 7.37 -8.38 6.40
CA ILE A 3 6.30 -7.82 5.56
C ILE A 3 5.31 -8.90 5.15
N GLU A 4 5.78 -10.09 4.77
CA GLU A 4 4.92 -11.19 4.33
C GLU A 4 3.88 -11.56 5.41
N ALA A 5 4.30 -11.63 6.67
CA ALA A 5 3.39 -11.89 7.78
C ALA A 5 2.36 -10.76 7.99
N ARG A 6 2.76 -9.49 7.78
CA ARG A 6 1.85 -8.33 7.87
C ARG A 6 0.84 -8.31 6.75
N VAL A 7 1.25 -8.62 5.51
CA VAL A 7 0.36 -8.80 4.37
C VAL A 7 -0.69 -9.87 4.68
N LYS A 8 -0.25 -11.06 5.12
CA LYS A 8 -1.16 -12.18 5.45
C LYS A 8 -2.18 -11.84 6.54
N ARG A 9 -1.79 -11.04 7.54
CA ARG A 9 -2.66 -10.73 8.68
C ARG A 9 -3.61 -9.56 8.41
N ILE A 10 -3.18 -8.55 7.67
CA ILE A 10 -3.90 -7.27 7.55
C ILE A 10 -4.54 -7.12 6.18
N LEU A 11 -3.80 -7.41 5.09
CA LEU A 11 -4.27 -7.13 3.75
C LEU A 11 -5.07 -8.28 3.14
N VAL A 12 -4.71 -9.54 3.40
CA VAL A 12 -5.41 -10.72 2.86
C VAL A 12 -6.90 -10.80 3.20
N PRO A 13 -7.38 -10.35 4.38
CA PRO A 13 -8.81 -10.27 4.65
C PRO A 13 -9.58 -9.29 3.75
N MET A 14 -8.92 -8.35 3.08
CA MET A 14 -9.58 -7.40 2.19
C MET A 14 -9.98 -8.10 0.89
N VAL A 15 -11.24 -7.98 0.49
CA VAL A 15 -11.81 -8.63 -0.70
C VAL A 15 -11.03 -8.30 -1.98
N ARG A 16 -10.52 -7.07 -2.06
CA ARG A 16 -9.79 -6.54 -3.23
C ARG A 16 -8.30 -6.87 -3.23
N PHE A 17 -7.80 -7.56 -2.20
CA PHE A 17 -6.40 -7.95 -2.12
C PHE A 17 -6.21 -9.41 -2.53
N LYS A 18 -5.27 -9.66 -3.45
CA LYS A 18 -4.93 -11.01 -3.93
C LYS A 18 -3.46 -11.30 -3.72
N ILE A 19 -3.17 -12.44 -3.10
CA ILE A 19 -1.80 -12.95 -2.95
C ILE A 19 -1.28 -13.38 -4.33
N VAL A 20 -0.05 -12.99 -4.65
CA VAL A 20 0.66 -13.51 -5.83
C VAL A 20 1.39 -14.78 -5.40
N LYS A 21 0.95 -15.94 -5.91
CA LYS A 21 1.50 -17.26 -5.53
C LYS A 21 2.82 -17.59 -6.25
N GLU A 22 3.01 -17.04 -7.45
CA GLU A 22 4.23 -17.21 -8.22
C GLU A 22 5.37 -16.36 -7.65
N LYS A 23 6.62 -16.81 -7.83
CA LYS A 23 7.82 -16.00 -7.51
C LYS A 23 7.96 -14.85 -8.50
N LYS A 24 7.07 -13.85 -8.42
CA LYS A 24 7.21 -12.58 -9.13
C LYS A 24 8.08 -11.65 -8.30
N ASN A 25 9.07 -11.06 -8.96
CA ASN A 25 9.92 -10.04 -8.38
C ASN A 25 9.68 -8.71 -9.09
N ASN A 26 9.60 -7.64 -8.30
CA ASN A 26 9.74 -6.27 -8.78
C ASN A 26 11.24 -5.93 -8.75
N THR A 27 11.80 -5.53 -9.88
CA THR A 27 13.25 -5.25 -10.00
C THR A 27 13.75 -4.17 -9.05
N ARG A 28 12.87 -3.27 -8.59
CA ARG A 28 13.19 -2.18 -7.66
C ARG A 28 12.85 -2.51 -6.20
N LEU A 29 11.80 -3.29 -5.97
CA LEU A 29 11.20 -3.45 -4.63
C LEU A 29 11.29 -4.88 -4.07
N GLY A 30 11.89 -5.83 -4.80
CA GLY A 30 12.08 -7.20 -4.36
C GLY A 30 10.85 -8.09 -4.59
N LYS A 31 10.68 -9.11 -3.74
CA LYS A 31 9.61 -10.11 -3.86
C LYS A 31 8.23 -9.46 -3.80
N VAL A 32 7.33 -9.83 -4.72
CA VAL A 32 5.93 -9.40 -4.70
C VAL A 32 5.12 -10.32 -3.78
N PHE A 33 4.34 -9.73 -2.86
CA PHE A 33 3.48 -10.48 -1.94
C PHE A 33 2.00 -10.47 -2.36
N GLY A 34 1.55 -9.41 -3.01
CA GLY A 34 0.16 -9.31 -3.43
C GLY A 34 -0.16 -8.03 -4.15
N ILE A 35 -1.36 -8.01 -4.71
CA ILE A 35 -1.88 -6.89 -5.49
C ILE A 35 -3.25 -6.53 -4.93
N TYR A 36 -3.44 -5.24 -4.68
CA TYR A 36 -4.72 -4.64 -4.35
C TYR A 36 -5.35 -4.03 -5.61
N ASP A 37 -6.63 -4.30 -5.83
CA ASP A 37 -7.39 -3.86 -6.99
C ASP A 37 -8.23 -2.59 -6.68
N ASN A 38 -7.85 -1.46 -7.28
CA ASN A 38 -8.55 -0.18 -7.14
C ASN A 38 -9.71 0.00 -8.14
N SER A 39 -10.21 -1.06 -8.79
CA SER A 39 -11.36 -0.97 -9.71
C SER A 39 -12.52 -0.11 -9.16
N PRO A 40 -13.15 0.75 -9.98
CA PRO A 40 -13.19 0.70 -11.45
C PRO A 40 -12.09 1.46 -12.22
N GLU A 41 -11.22 2.22 -11.56
CA GLU A 41 -10.21 3.08 -12.23
C GLU A 41 -9.08 2.29 -12.92
N ASN A 42 -9.13 0.95 -12.91
CA ASN A 42 -8.15 0.03 -13.51
C ASN A 42 -6.70 0.24 -13.06
N ASP A 43 -6.48 0.85 -11.90
CA ASP A 43 -5.18 0.89 -11.22
C ASP A 43 -5.08 -0.19 -10.15
N SER A 44 -3.84 -0.51 -9.77
CA SER A 44 -3.57 -1.50 -8.74
C SER A 44 -2.37 -1.11 -7.90
N ILE A 45 -2.37 -1.57 -6.66
CA ILE A 45 -1.25 -1.36 -5.72
C ILE A 45 -0.58 -2.70 -5.52
N THR A 46 0.69 -2.78 -5.90
CA THR A 46 1.52 -3.96 -5.66
C THR A 46 2.29 -3.79 -4.36
N ILE A 47 2.18 -4.77 -3.47
CA ILE A 47 2.93 -4.83 -2.22
C ILE A 47 4.13 -5.74 -2.39
N CYS A 48 5.31 -5.20 -2.09
CA CYS A 48 6.59 -5.87 -2.25
C CYS A 48 7.34 -5.95 -0.92
N GLU A 49 8.45 -6.69 -0.94
CA GLU A 49 9.37 -6.86 0.18
C GLU A 49 9.89 -5.55 0.76
N ASN A 50 10.35 -4.64 -0.11
CA ASN A 50 11.01 -3.42 0.33
C ASN A 50 10.11 -2.17 0.23
N GLY A 51 8.89 -2.32 -0.30
CA GLY A 51 8.04 -1.16 -0.54
C GLY A 51 6.73 -1.47 -1.26
N ILE A 52 6.16 -0.42 -1.83
CA ILE A 52 4.91 -0.45 -2.57
C ILE A 52 5.06 0.24 -3.92
N SER A 53 4.32 -0.24 -4.91
CA SER A 53 4.25 0.42 -6.22
C SER A 53 2.83 0.45 -6.75
N TRP A 54 2.49 1.51 -7.47
CA TRP A 54 1.20 1.66 -8.14
C TRP A 54 1.37 2.54 -9.37
N THR A 55 0.34 2.61 -10.20
CA THR A 55 0.33 3.48 -11.38
C THR A 55 -0.59 4.66 -11.11
N THR A 56 -0.15 5.87 -11.46
CA THR A 56 -0.98 7.07 -11.49
C THR A 56 -0.59 7.92 -12.70
N ASN A 57 -1.58 8.48 -13.42
CA ASN A 57 -1.34 9.31 -14.60
C ASN A 57 -0.34 8.68 -15.60
N HIS A 58 -0.50 7.37 -15.88
CA HIS A 58 0.38 6.58 -16.75
C HIS A 58 1.83 6.39 -16.27
N ASN A 59 2.16 6.84 -15.06
CA ASN A 59 3.48 6.67 -14.46
C ASN A 59 3.46 5.64 -13.33
N ASN A 60 4.49 4.80 -13.30
CA ASN A 60 4.70 3.88 -12.19
C ASN A 60 5.42 4.60 -11.05
N ILE A 61 4.78 4.66 -9.89
CA ILE A 61 5.36 5.14 -8.64
C ILE A 61 5.90 3.95 -7.86
N TYR A 62 7.09 4.13 -7.28
CA TYR A 62 7.74 3.17 -6.41
C TYR A 62 8.14 3.90 -5.12
N VAL A 63 7.75 3.35 -3.98
CA VAL A 63 8.11 3.91 -2.67
C VAL A 63 8.69 2.81 -1.81
N LEU A 64 9.94 3.00 -1.38
CA LEU A 64 10.58 2.13 -0.39
C LEU A 64 10.02 2.45 1.01
N PHE A 65 9.74 1.42 1.81
CA PHE A 65 9.26 1.63 3.18
C PHE A 65 10.27 2.43 4.02
N ASN A 66 11.57 2.23 3.79
CA ASN A 66 12.63 2.98 4.46
C ASN A 66 12.65 4.47 4.10
N ASP A 67 12.04 4.90 2.99
CA ASP A 67 11.99 6.31 2.61
C ASP A 67 10.77 7.02 3.19
N ILE A 68 9.82 6.28 3.76
CA ILE A 68 8.61 6.82 4.36
C ILE A 68 8.93 7.31 5.78
N LYS A 69 8.58 8.57 6.05
CA LYS A 69 8.67 9.21 7.36
C LYS A 69 7.41 8.99 8.19
N LYS A 70 6.24 9.15 7.57
CA LYS A 70 4.92 8.91 8.18
C LYS A 70 3.83 8.75 7.11
N THR A 71 2.67 8.25 7.53
CA THR A 71 1.46 8.08 6.73
C THR A 71 0.27 8.74 7.41
N SER A 72 -0.70 9.23 6.62
CA SER A 72 -1.98 9.73 7.13
C SER A 72 -3.07 9.61 6.07
N ILE A 73 -4.33 9.79 6.45
CA ILE A 73 -5.44 9.92 5.49
C ILE A 73 -5.60 11.41 5.14
N GLU A 74 -5.94 11.71 3.88
CA GLU A 74 -6.22 13.07 3.43
C GLU A 74 -7.63 13.50 3.90
N GLY A 75 -7.73 14.40 4.87
CA GLY A 75 -9.03 14.98 5.26
C GLY A 75 -9.91 14.06 6.11
N ASP A 76 -11.14 13.80 5.65
CA ASP A 76 -12.17 13.09 6.42
C ASP A 76 -12.23 11.58 6.10
N LYS A 77 -13.23 10.89 6.69
CA LYS A 77 -13.42 9.44 6.55
C LYS A 77 -13.84 8.99 5.15
N SER A 78 -14.14 9.92 4.23
CA SER A 78 -14.53 9.63 2.84
C SER A 78 -13.35 9.62 1.88
N SER A 79 -12.17 10.00 2.37
CA SER A 79 -10.95 10.04 1.58
C SER A 79 -10.59 8.70 0.97
N GLU A 80 -10.09 8.77 -0.26
CA GLU A 80 -9.61 7.61 -1.02
C GLU A 80 -8.08 7.66 -1.19
N ASN A 81 -7.39 8.56 -0.48
CA ASN A 81 -5.95 8.73 -0.59
C ASN A 81 -5.26 8.66 0.77
N ILE A 82 -4.24 7.82 0.85
CA ILE A 82 -3.24 7.85 1.91
C ILE A 82 -2.15 8.83 1.47
N LEU A 83 -1.87 9.81 2.33
CA LEU A 83 -0.73 10.70 2.21
C LEU A 83 0.51 10.01 2.75
N ILE A 84 1.50 9.82 1.88
CA ILE A 84 2.81 9.26 2.22
C ILE A 84 3.80 10.42 2.28
N TYR A 85 4.31 10.70 3.49
CA TYR A 85 5.32 11.72 3.71
C TYR A 85 6.69 11.05 3.63
N LEU A 86 7.49 11.44 2.65
CA LEU A 86 8.84 10.92 2.47
C LEU A 86 9.87 11.69 3.30
N LYS A 87 11.01 11.06 3.56
CA LYS A 87 12.14 11.67 4.28
C LYS A 87 12.72 12.90 3.57
N ASN A 88 12.58 12.98 2.24
CA ASN A 88 12.99 14.13 1.43
C ASN A 88 11.96 15.28 1.41
N ASN A 89 10.98 15.26 2.33
CA ASN A 89 9.87 16.23 2.45
C ASN A 89 8.86 16.24 1.29
N GLN A 90 8.94 15.31 0.34
CA GLN A 90 7.87 15.12 -0.65
C GLN A 90 6.66 14.42 -0.02
N ILE A 91 5.48 14.75 -0.53
CA ILE A 91 4.23 14.09 -0.16
C ILE A 91 3.67 13.45 -1.42
N ILE A 92 3.39 12.15 -1.35
CA ILE A 92 2.83 11.38 -2.46
C ILE A 92 1.47 10.84 -2.02
N LYS A 93 0.50 10.81 -2.94
CA LYS A 93 -0.81 10.22 -2.73
C LYS A 93 -0.83 8.77 -3.21
N LEU A 94 -1.12 7.86 -2.28
CA LEU A 94 -1.44 6.47 -2.59
C LEU A 94 -2.96 6.32 -2.62
N PRO A 95 -3.57 6.07 -3.80
CA PRO A 95 -5.00 5.85 -3.88
C PRO A 95 -5.37 4.47 -3.35
N VAL A 96 -6.36 4.41 -2.45
CA VAL A 96 -6.98 3.18 -1.93
C VAL A 96 -8.50 3.38 -1.98
N ARG A 97 -9.13 2.92 -3.06
CA ARG A 97 -10.52 3.28 -3.42
C ARG A 97 -11.56 2.25 -3.00
N GLY A 98 -11.15 1.07 -2.54
CA GLY A 98 -12.09 0.04 -2.13
C GLY A 98 -12.83 0.37 -0.83
N LYS A 99 -14.09 -0.06 -0.82
CA LYS A 99 -15.00 0.07 0.32
C LYS A 99 -15.61 -1.30 0.59
N ASN A 100 -15.61 -1.74 1.85
CA ASN A 100 -16.32 -2.95 2.25
C ASN A 100 -17.16 -2.68 3.51
N GLY A 101 -18.46 -2.45 3.30
CA GLY A 101 -19.38 -2.14 4.40
C GLY A 101 -19.05 -0.82 5.11
N ARG A 102 -18.99 -0.82 6.45
CA ARG A 102 -18.82 0.38 7.28
C ARG A 102 -17.38 0.92 7.33
N PHE A 103 -16.39 0.11 6.97
CA PHE A 103 -14.98 0.46 7.02
C PHE A 103 -14.41 0.49 5.59
N SER A 104 -13.77 1.59 5.22
CA SER A 104 -13.05 1.67 3.94
C SER A 104 -11.72 0.94 4.04
N ASP A 105 -11.32 0.25 2.97
CA ASP A 105 -10.04 -0.47 2.87
C ASP A 105 -8.84 0.44 3.18
N ILE A 106 -9.02 1.76 3.02
CA ILE A 106 -8.01 2.78 3.37
C ILE A 106 -7.54 2.67 4.82
N PHE A 107 -8.41 2.31 5.77
CA PHE A 107 -8.03 2.17 7.19
C PHE A 107 -7.19 0.93 7.44
N GLU A 108 -7.51 -0.19 6.79
CA GLU A 108 -6.69 -1.40 6.88
C GLU A 108 -5.34 -1.22 6.18
N PHE A 109 -5.32 -0.51 5.05
CA PHE A 109 -4.08 -0.11 4.39
C PHE A 109 -3.22 0.81 5.24
N LEU A 110 -3.82 1.83 5.88
CA LEU A 110 -3.12 2.72 6.80
C LEU A 110 -2.53 1.92 7.97
N ARG A 111 -3.33 1.04 8.57
CA ARG A 111 -2.90 0.15 9.66
C ARG A 111 -1.72 -0.73 9.25
N PHE A 112 -1.76 -1.27 8.03
CA PHE A 112 -0.66 -2.04 7.47
C PHE A 112 0.62 -1.19 7.38
N LEU A 113 0.55 0.01 6.79
CA LEU A 113 1.69 0.90 6.64
C LEU A 113 2.26 1.32 8.00
N ASP A 114 1.41 1.76 8.92
CA ASP A 114 1.83 2.14 10.28
C ASP A 114 2.55 1.00 10.98
N ARG A 115 2.07 -0.24 10.82
CA ARG A 115 2.70 -1.41 11.42
C ARG A 115 4.05 -1.71 10.79
N VAL A 116 4.17 -1.63 9.48
CA VAL A 116 5.45 -1.79 8.77
C VAL A 116 6.46 -0.75 9.24
N LEU A 117 6.06 0.53 9.29
CA LEU A 117 6.92 1.63 9.72
C LEU A 117 7.36 1.52 11.19
N SER A 118 6.48 1.01 12.06
CA SER A 118 6.82 0.80 13.48
C SER A 118 7.91 -0.26 13.69
N GLU A 119 8.09 -1.19 12.75
CA GLU A 119 9.08 -2.29 12.83
C GLU A 119 10.39 -1.99 12.10
N LEU A 120 10.46 -0.83 11.44
CA LEU A 120 11.67 -0.32 10.78
C LEU A 120 12.51 0.60 11.68
N LYS A 121 11.92 1.09 12.78
CA LYS A 121 12.61 1.85 13.81
C LYS A 121 13.32 0.92 14.78
#